data_AF-A0AAV1E0D7-F1
#
_entry.id   AF-A0AAV1E0D7-F1
#
_cell.length_a   1.000
_cell.length_b   1.000
_cell.length_c   1.000
_cell.angle_alpha   90.00
_cell.angle_beta   90.00
_cell.angle_gamma   90.00
#
_symmetry.space_group_name_H-M   'P 1'
#
loop_
_entity.id
_entity.type
_entity.pdbx_description
1 polymer ?
#
loop_
_entity_poly.entity_id
_entity_poly.type
_entity_poly.pdbx_seq_one_letter_code
_entity_poly.pdbx_strand_id
1 'polypeptide(L)'
;MGLGFRLRTAPPCSSTLFCQRRPKPATTTTRILCCISGPADSTSSPATPSSHSRRWYNYNSVRKKPNSLDPNVDRRWVSADFSDSSLLLSEERLTIVSYNILGDKNASNHWDLYRNVASIYLRWDYRKRVICEELLDLKPDIICLQEVDNYNDLQEVLQNTGYQGSYKRRTGTYVDGCAMFWKADKLQLLEEESIEYKQYGLRDNVAQLSVFKMCKAKSRTIIVGNIHVLYNPRRGDIKLGQIRLLLSRAHILSKKWDNAPVVLAGDYNSTPQGAIYKFFKFSELNIMLHDRGELSGQKNCRPSPALGVRRQKNSLFALMDRFLNTSWTAEEIGTATGDAQSRILTSPFKLNSSYAMVKDPSGETRDSNGEPLVTSYHSKFFGTVDYLW
;
A
#
# COMPACT_ATOMS: atom_id res chain seq x y z
N MET A 1 26.04 25.55 0.64
CA MET A 1 27.49 25.32 0.77
C MET A 1 27.81 25.19 2.25
N GLY A 2 28.62 24.20 2.63
CA GLY A 2 29.05 23.96 4.01
C GLY A 2 29.06 22.47 4.36
N LEU A 3 30.14 21.77 3.99
CA LEU A 3 30.45 20.44 4.49
C LEU A 3 30.78 20.51 5.99
N GLY A 4 30.29 19.54 6.76
CA GLY A 4 30.70 19.31 8.14
C GLY A 4 30.70 17.83 8.46
N PHE A 5 31.89 17.21 8.44
CA PHE A 5 32.11 15.86 8.97
C PHE A 5 32.17 15.90 10.49
N ARG A 6 31.54 14.92 11.15
CA ARG A 6 31.72 14.68 12.59
C ARG A 6 31.94 13.18 12.83
N LEU A 7 33.20 12.83 13.06
CA LEU A 7 33.63 11.59 13.71
C LEU A 7 33.55 11.77 15.23
N ARG A 8 32.89 10.85 15.93
CA ARG A 8 33.09 10.52 17.37
C ARG A 8 32.81 9.02 17.52
N THR A 9 33.81 8.15 17.64
CA THR A 9 34.54 7.75 18.86
C THR A 9 33.63 7.29 20.01
N ALA A 10 33.58 5.98 20.23
CA ALA A 10 33.07 5.32 21.44
C ALA A 10 34.06 5.49 22.62
N PRO A 11 33.56 5.46 23.87
CA PRO A 11 34.05 4.46 24.84
C PRO A 11 32.94 4.07 25.87
N PRO A 12 33.23 3.32 26.96
CA PRO A 12 33.50 1.89 27.01
C PRO A 12 32.49 1.11 27.90
N CYS A 13 32.53 -0.21 27.81
CA CYS A 13 31.86 -1.16 28.72
C CYS A 13 32.52 -1.24 30.10
N SER A 14 31.69 -1.28 31.15
CA SER A 14 31.89 -1.93 32.46
C SER A 14 30.52 -1.91 33.17
N SER A 15 30.00 -2.89 33.89
CA SER A 15 30.58 -4.04 34.57
C SER A 15 29.47 -5.03 34.98
N THR A 16 29.81 -6.31 34.89
CA THR A 16 29.37 -7.48 35.68
C THR A 16 28.41 -7.29 36.87
N LEU A 17 27.41 -8.19 36.95
CA LEU A 17 27.01 -8.84 38.20
C LEU A 17 26.52 -10.28 37.92
N PHE A 18 27.19 -11.22 38.59
CA PHE A 18 26.89 -12.65 38.71
C PHE A 18 25.64 -12.89 39.56
N CYS A 19 24.79 -13.88 39.23
CA CYS A 19 24.39 -14.90 40.20
C CYS A 19 23.70 -16.15 39.58
N GLN A 20 24.42 -17.26 39.66
CA GLN A 20 24.04 -18.65 40.01
C GLN A 20 22.82 -19.41 39.40
N ARG A 21 23.22 -20.44 38.62
CA ARG A 21 22.68 -21.79 38.35
C ARG A 21 21.63 -22.40 39.30
N ARG A 22 20.67 -23.17 38.73
CA ARG A 22 20.49 -24.65 38.89
C ARG A 22 19.35 -25.22 37.99
N PRO A 23 19.19 -26.56 37.79
CA PRO A 23 19.21 -27.19 36.47
C PRO A 23 17.92 -27.90 35.97
N LYS A 24 18.00 -28.41 34.73
CA LYS A 24 17.02 -29.22 33.96
C LYS A 24 16.60 -30.54 34.65
N PRO A 25 15.57 -31.21 34.09
CA PRO A 25 15.78 -32.60 33.67
C PRO A 25 15.47 -32.83 32.18
N ALA A 26 16.12 -33.87 31.66
CA ALA A 26 16.10 -34.34 30.28
C ALA A 26 14.97 -35.36 30.06
N THR A 27 14.49 -35.45 28.81
CA THR A 27 13.82 -36.65 28.30
C THR A 27 14.40 -37.03 26.95
N THR A 28 14.73 -38.31 26.89
CA THR A 28 15.43 -39.04 25.83
C THR A 28 14.39 -39.69 24.92
N THR A 29 14.51 -39.57 23.60
CA THR A 29 13.87 -40.53 22.70
C THR A 29 14.76 -40.86 21.50
N THR A 30 15.24 -42.09 21.58
CA THR A 30 15.87 -43.03 20.65
C THR A 30 15.60 -42.86 19.16
N ARG A 31 16.68 -42.88 18.36
CA ARG A 31 16.69 -43.18 16.91
C ARG A 31 16.56 -44.70 16.71
N ILE A 32 15.68 -45.13 15.81
CA ILE A 32 15.69 -46.48 15.24
C ILE A 32 16.00 -46.34 13.75
N LEU A 33 17.10 -46.98 13.36
CA LEU A 33 17.58 -47.19 12.00
C LEU A 33 16.99 -48.53 11.52
N CYS A 34 16.35 -48.58 10.35
CA CYS A 34 16.08 -49.83 9.66
C CYS A 34 16.54 -49.71 8.21
N CYS A 35 17.57 -50.50 7.88
CA CYS A 35 18.04 -50.79 6.54
C CYS A 35 17.32 -52.06 6.06
N ILE A 36 16.78 -52.07 4.85
CA ILE A 36 16.53 -53.30 4.08
C ILE A 36 16.99 -53.07 2.64
N SER A 37 17.71 -54.04 2.11
CA SER A 37 18.44 -54.06 0.85
C SER A 37 17.89 -55.11 -0.12
N GLY A 38 17.72 -54.70 -1.39
CA GLY A 38 17.81 -55.52 -2.62
C GLY A 38 16.54 -56.21 -3.16
N PRO A 39 16.50 -56.68 -4.43
CA PRO A 39 17.51 -56.56 -5.51
C PRO A 39 16.96 -55.99 -6.86
N ALA A 40 17.85 -55.95 -7.86
CA ALA A 40 17.69 -55.39 -9.21
C ALA A 40 17.14 -56.39 -10.24
N ASP A 41 16.61 -55.88 -11.37
CA ASP A 41 16.76 -56.51 -12.69
C ASP A 41 16.51 -55.53 -13.87
N SER A 42 17.31 -55.77 -14.91
CA SER A 42 17.44 -55.21 -16.28
C SER A 42 16.17 -55.33 -17.16
N THR A 43 15.91 -54.70 -18.31
CA THR A 43 16.65 -53.97 -19.38
C THR A 43 15.60 -53.44 -20.39
N SER A 44 15.84 -52.31 -21.06
CA SER A 44 15.62 -52.03 -22.51
C SER A 44 15.17 -50.60 -22.86
N SER A 45 15.91 -49.99 -23.78
CA SER A 45 15.63 -48.76 -24.57
C SER A 45 16.31 -48.98 -25.93
N PRO A 46 15.85 -48.44 -27.08
CA PRO A 46 15.93 -47.01 -27.42
C PRO A 46 14.69 -46.49 -28.21
N ALA A 47 14.39 -45.20 -28.39
CA ALA A 47 15.14 -44.22 -29.18
C ALA A 47 14.68 -42.76 -28.94
N THR A 48 15.64 -41.85 -29.08
CA THR A 48 15.57 -40.37 -28.96
C THR A 48 14.92 -39.68 -30.18
N PRO A 49 14.49 -38.40 -30.08
CA PRO A 49 15.42 -37.34 -30.45
C PRO A 49 15.39 -36.04 -29.62
N SER A 50 16.58 -35.42 -29.62
CA SER A 50 16.91 -34.00 -29.50
C SER A 50 16.67 -33.24 -28.19
N SER A 51 17.80 -32.94 -27.57
CA SER A 51 18.06 -32.10 -26.42
C SER A 51 17.72 -30.63 -26.63
N HIS A 52 17.05 -30.03 -25.64
CA HIS A 52 17.43 -28.72 -25.12
C HIS A 52 17.34 -28.76 -23.60
N SER A 53 18.47 -29.05 -22.94
CA SER A 53 18.58 -28.99 -21.48
C SER A 53 18.45 -27.54 -21.01
N ARG A 54 17.25 -27.13 -20.58
CA ARG A 54 17.13 -25.95 -19.71
C ARG A 54 17.49 -26.39 -18.31
N ARG A 55 18.71 -26.02 -17.90
CA ARG A 55 19.24 -26.23 -16.56
C ARG A 55 18.43 -25.37 -15.58
N TRP A 56 17.36 -25.93 -15.05
CA TRP A 56 16.62 -25.33 -13.94
C TRP A 56 17.55 -25.33 -12.73
N TYR A 57 17.92 -24.15 -12.25
CA TYR A 57 18.64 -24.02 -10.99
C TYR A 57 17.72 -24.49 -9.86
N ASN A 58 17.94 -25.72 -9.40
CA ASN A 58 17.41 -26.26 -8.17
C ASN A 58 17.98 -25.44 -7.00
N TYR A 59 17.24 -24.44 -6.52
CA TYR A 59 17.59 -23.71 -5.30
C TYR A 59 16.95 -24.39 -4.09
N ASN A 60 17.40 -25.61 -3.78
CA ASN A 60 17.09 -26.27 -2.51
C ASN A 60 18.20 -27.25 -2.16
N SER A 61 19.30 -26.73 -1.59
CA SER A 61 20.13 -27.40 -0.56
C SER A 61 21.50 -26.71 -0.41
N VAL A 62 21.56 -25.47 0.08
CA VAL A 62 22.77 -24.99 0.75
C VAL A 62 22.36 -24.09 1.91
N ARG A 63 22.61 -24.53 3.15
CA ARG A 63 22.73 -23.64 4.31
C ARG A 63 23.88 -22.68 4.06
N LYS A 64 23.64 -21.57 3.35
CA LYS A 64 24.54 -20.42 3.35
C LYS A 64 24.19 -19.56 4.55
N LYS A 65 25.19 -19.25 5.38
CA LYS A 65 25.12 -18.16 6.36
C LYS A 65 24.64 -16.88 5.63
N PRO A 66 23.77 -16.05 6.23
CA PRO A 66 23.30 -14.83 5.60
C PRO A 66 24.40 -13.75 5.67
N ASN A 67 25.45 -13.93 4.87
CA ASN A 67 26.34 -12.83 4.48
C ASN A 67 26.20 -12.66 2.97
N SER A 68 25.21 -11.89 2.56
CA SER A 68 25.13 -11.36 1.21
C SER A 68 24.27 -10.10 1.24
N LEU A 69 24.96 -8.95 1.27
CA LEU A 69 24.58 -7.67 0.67
C LEU A 69 23.07 -7.52 0.46
N ASP A 70 22.39 -6.99 1.47
CA ASP A 70 21.09 -6.37 1.25
C ASP A 70 21.34 -5.27 0.22
N PRO A 71 20.77 -5.32 -1.00
CA PRO A 71 20.93 -4.23 -1.95
C PRO A 71 20.35 -3.00 -1.26
N ASN A 72 21.20 -2.05 -0.90
CA ASN A 72 20.78 -0.84 -0.23
C ASN A 72 19.80 -0.12 -1.19
N VAL A 73 18.49 -0.22 -0.92
CA VAL A 73 17.46 0.40 -1.75
C VAL A 73 17.47 1.89 -1.40
N ASP A 74 18.32 2.64 -2.09
CA ASP A 74 18.41 4.08 -1.90
C ASP A 74 17.26 4.78 -2.65
N ARG A 75 16.22 5.17 -1.89
CA ARG A 75 15.09 5.95 -2.44
C ARG A 75 15.54 7.39 -2.66
N ARG A 76 15.53 7.83 -3.92
CA ARG A 76 15.88 9.21 -4.27
C ARG A 76 14.68 10.14 -4.10
N TRP A 77 14.91 11.27 -3.42
CA TRP A 77 13.97 12.38 -3.45
C TRP A 77 13.91 12.97 -4.86
N VAL A 78 12.68 13.15 -5.34
CA VAL A 78 12.38 13.74 -6.65
C VAL A 78 11.50 14.95 -6.44
N SER A 79 11.84 16.06 -7.10
CA SER A 79 11.07 17.29 -7.01
C SER A 79 9.89 17.25 -7.99
N ALA A 80 8.73 17.71 -7.52
CA ALA A 80 7.61 18.01 -8.41
C ALA A 80 7.94 19.22 -9.29
N ASP A 81 7.31 19.29 -10.47
CA ASP A 81 7.47 20.41 -11.38
C ASP A 81 6.59 21.58 -10.93
N PHE A 82 7.13 22.43 -10.07
CA PHE A 82 6.47 23.67 -9.70
C PHE A 82 6.82 24.74 -10.74
N SER A 83 5.83 25.17 -11.51
CA SER A 83 5.97 26.36 -12.36
C SER A 83 6.18 27.63 -11.55
N ASP A 84 5.78 27.61 -10.27
CA ASP A 84 5.87 28.76 -9.36
C ASP A 84 6.99 28.58 -8.33
N SER A 85 8.08 29.33 -8.53
CA SER A 85 9.24 29.34 -7.63
C SER A 85 8.93 29.90 -6.24
N SER A 86 7.82 30.62 -6.07
CA SER A 86 7.42 31.21 -4.77
C SER A 86 7.03 30.14 -3.73
N LEU A 87 6.57 28.97 -4.16
CA LEU A 87 6.21 27.85 -3.27
C LEU A 87 7.44 27.23 -2.59
N LEU A 88 8.62 27.29 -3.24
CA LEU A 88 9.88 26.80 -2.68
C LEU A 88 10.36 27.66 -1.51
N LEU A 89 9.91 28.92 -1.44
CA LEU A 89 10.22 29.89 -0.38
C LEU A 89 9.30 29.75 0.84
N SER A 90 8.30 28.86 0.80
CA SER A 90 7.46 28.60 1.97
C SER A 90 8.27 27.97 3.11
N GLU A 91 8.31 28.67 4.24
CA GLU A 91 8.93 28.20 5.49
C GLU A 91 8.13 27.05 6.15
N GLU A 92 6.85 26.93 5.80
CA GLU A 92 5.96 25.91 6.35
C GLU A 92 5.86 24.72 5.41
N ARG A 93 6.71 23.73 5.68
CA ARG A 93 6.67 22.40 5.03
C ARG A 93 6.08 21.36 5.97
N LEU A 94 5.38 20.41 5.36
CA LEU A 94 4.78 19.23 5.98
C LEU A 94 5.14 18.02 5.12
N THR A 95 5.50 16.90 5.76
CA THR A 95 5.81 15.63 5.10
C THR A 95 4.79 14.58 5.49
N ILE A 96 4.21 13.91 4.49
CA ILE A 96 3.17 12.88 4.67
C ILE A 96 3.62 11.61 3.96
N VAL A 97 3.50 10.47 4.64
CA VAL A 97 3.73 9.14 4.07
C VAL A 97 2.40 8.40 3.98
N SER A 98 2.13 7.74 2.86
CA SER A 98 1.08 6.71 2.75
C SER A 98 1.73 5.36 2.51
N TYR A 99 1.40 4.34 3.29
CA TYR A 99 2.03 3.02 3.18
C TYR A 99 1.07 1.89 3.56
N ASN A 100 0.67 1.08 2.58
CA ASN A 100 0.05 -0.21 2.83
C ASN A 100 1.16 -1.20 3.25
N ILE A 101 1.13 -1.63 4.51
CA ILE A 101 2.23 -2.39 5.13
C ILE A 101 2.08 -3.91 5.02
N LEU A 102 1.05 -4.39 4.32
CA LEU A 102 0.67 -5.80 4.22
C LEU A 102 0.44 -6.44 5.60
N GLY A 103 -0.82 -6.59 6.01
CA GLY A 103 -1.16 -7.18 7.31
C GLY A 103 -0.60 -8.59 7.47
N ASP A 104 -0.14 -8.96 8.66
CA ASP A 104 0.44 -10.29 8.91
C ASP A 104 -0.54 -11.45 8.65
N LYS A 105 -1.82 -11.26 9.00
CA LYS A 105 -2.86 -12.21 8.62
C LYS A 105 -3.09 -12.25 7.12
N ASN A 106 -3.03 -11.11 6.42
CA ASN A 106 -3.18 -11.07 4.97
C ASN A 106 -2.01 -11.78 4.27
N ALA A 107 -0.77 -11.53 4.70
CA ALA A 107 0.42 -12.21 4.21
C ALA A 107 0.32 -13.73 4.40
N SER A 108 -0.16 -14.17 5.57
CA SER A 108 -0.33 -15.59 5.90
C SER A 108 -1.46 -16.25 5.09
N ASN A 109 -2.61 -15.59 4.99
CA ASN A 109 -3.79 -16.11 4.30
C ASN A 109 -3.62 -16.14 2.78
N HIS A 110 -2.78 -15.28 2.23
CA HIS A 110 -2.50 -15.15 0.80
C HIS A 110 -1.05 -15.47 0.45
N TRP A 111 -0.49 -16.50 1.10
CA TRP A 111 0.89 -16.96 0.86
C TRP A 111 1.17 -17.28 -0.62
N ASP A 112 0.14 -17.65 -1.39
CA ASP A 112 0.24 -17.95 -2.80
C ASP A 112 0.64 -16.73 -3.65
N LEU A 113 0.38 -15.51 -3.16
CA LEU A 113 0.83 -14.27 -3.79
C LEU A 113 2.34 -14.07 -3.67
N TYR A 114 2.97 -14.70 -2.67
CA TYR A 114 4.35 -14.45 -2.25
C TYR A 114 5.24 -15.70 -2.32
N ARG A 115 4.90 -16.70 -3.15
CA ARG A 115 5.66 -17.97 -3.27
C ARG A 115 7.14 -17.81 -3.62
N ASN A 116 7.49 -16.71 -4.28
CA ASN A 116 8.85 -16.35 -4.66
C ASN A 116 9.61 -15.58 -3.55
N VAL A 117 8.98 -15.32 -2.41
CA VAL A 117 9.57 -14.62 -1.26
C VAL A 117 9.96 -15.65 -0.20
N ALA A 118 11.20 -15.60 0.28
CA ALA A 118 11.65 -16.48 1.36
C ALA A 118 10.82 -16.24 2.63
N SER A 119 10.38 -17.31 3.31
CA SER A 119 9.46 -17.23 4.45
C SER A 119 9.96 -16.35 5.59
N ILE A 120 11.28 -16.24 5.79
CA ILE A 120 11.87 -15.35 6.78
C ILE A 120 11.50 -13.87 6.56
N TYR A 121 11.37 -13.45 5.30
CA TYR A 121 11.00 -12.08 4.94
C TYR A 121 9.50 -11.81 5.05
N LEU A 122 8.67 -12.85 5.15
CA LEU A 122 7.23 -12.72 5.37
C LEU A 122 6.86 -12.66 6.86
N ARG A 123 7.74 -13.12 7.75
CA ARG A 123 7.50 -13.09 9.21
C ARG A 123 7.30 -11.67 9.71
N TRP A 124 6.27 -11.45 10.52
CA TRP A 124 5.97 -10.15 11.11
C TRP A 124 7.19 -9.49 11.78
N ASP A 125 7.93 -10.20 12.64
CA ASP A 125 9.08 -9.62 13.33
C ASP A 125 10.13 -9.01 12.37
N TYR A 126 10.35 -9.68 11.22
CA TYR A 126 11.27 -9.19 10.20
C TYR A 126 10.70 -7.95 9.51
N ARG A 127 9.44 -8.03 9.05
CA ARG A 127 8.77 -6.94 8.33
C ARG A 127 8.60 -5.72 9.22
N LYS A 128 8.10 -5.89 10.44
CA LYS A 128 7.97 -4.83 11.47
C LYS A 128 9.27 -4.06 11.61
N ARG A 129 10.40 -4.77 11.80
CA ARG A 129 11.71 -4.14 11.94
C ARG A 129 12.05 -3.26 10.73
N VAL A 130 11.95 -3.79 9.52
CA VAL A 130 12.30 -3.06 8.28
C VAL A 130 11.32 -1.91 8.00
N ILE A 131 10.02 -2.11 8.22
CA ILE A 131 8.98 -1.08 8.09
C ILE A 131 9.28 0.07 9.06
N CYS A 132 9.56 -0.24 10.33
CA CYS A 132 9.90 0.77 11.33
C CYS A 132 11.21 1.49 10.98
N GLU A 133 12.26 0.78 10.55
CA GLU A 133 13.51 1.39 10.08
C GLU A 133 13.23 2.40 8.95
N GLU A 134 12.44 2.02 7.93
CA GLU A 134 12.07 2.90 6.81
C GLU A 134 11.30 4.15 7.28
N LEU A 135 10.30 3.99 8.15
CA LEU A 135 9.51 5.13 8.68
C LEU A 135 10.36 6.07 9.54
N LEU A 136 11.26 5.51 10.36
CA LEU A 136 12.16 6.28 11.23
C LEU A 136 13.28 6.98 10.47
N ASP A 137 13.68 6.47 9.31
CA ASP A 137 14.63 7.12 8.42
C ASP A 137 13.98 8.25 7.63
N LEU A 138 12.76 8.03 7.11
CA LEU A 138 11.98 9.06 6.41
C LEU A 138 11.60 10.24 7.32
N LYS A 139 11.36 9.98 8.61
CA LYS A 139 10.95 10.97 9.63
C LYS A 139 9.80 11.88 9.16
N PRO A 140 8.71 11.34 8.61
CA PRO A 140 7.59 12.17 8.16
C PRO A 140 6.93 12.93 9.32
N ASP A 141 6.12 13.93 9.02
CA ASP A 141 5.33 14.62 10.04
C ASP A 141 4.01 13.88 10.29
N ILE A 142 3.46 13.24 9.25
CA ILE A 142 2.25 12.39 9.31
C ILE A 142 2.50 11.08 8.55
N ILE A 143 2.04 9.96 9.11
CA ILE A 143 2.10 8.61 8.53
C ILE A 143 0.67 8.09 8.43
N CYS A 144 0.25 7.71 7.22
CA CYS A 144 -1.02 7.04 6.93
C CYS A 144 -0.72 5.58 6.55
N LEU A 145 -1.10 4.63 7.40
CA LEU A 145 -0.87 3.21 7.16
C LEU A 145 -2.18 2.49 6.82
N GLN A 146 -2.11 1.53 5.91
CA GLN A 146 -3.18 0.60 5.57
C GLN A 146 -2.74 -0.85 5.86
N GLU A 147 -3.72 -1.75 6.04
CA GLU A 147 -3.52 -3.15 6.42
C GLU A 147 -2.79 -3.35 7.77
N VAL A 148 -3.05 -2.47 8.73
CA VAL A 148 -2.46 -2.57 10.07
C VAL A 148 -3.25 -3.57 10.91
N ASP A 149 -2.70 -4.74 11.22
CA ASP A 149 -3.30 -5.74 12.13
C ASP A 149 -2.55 -5.92 13.46
N ASN A 150 -1.33 -5.38 13.56
CA ASN A 150 -0.50 -5.37 14.76
C ASN A 150 -0.19 -3.91 15.17
N TYR A 151 -1.23 -3.14 15.50
CA TYR A 151 -1.08 -1.70 15.78
C TYR A 151 -0.17 -1.41 16.98
N ASN A 152 -0.34 -2.13 18.10
CA ASN A 152 0.42 -1.89 19.34
C ASN A 152 1.93 -1.99 19.12
N ASP A 153 2.35 -2.94 18.28
CA ASP A 153 3.74 -3.16 17.90
C ASP A 153 4.37 -1.95 17.19
N LEU A 154 3.61 -1.30 16.31
CA LEU A 154 4.04 -0.09 15.60
C LEU A 154 3.98 1.13 16.53
N GLN A 155 2.92 1.21 17.33
CA GLN A 155 2.70 2.29 18.29
C GLN A 155 3.85 2.36 19.31
N GLU A 156 4.28 1.23 19.87
CA GLU A 156 5.39 1.17 20.82
C GLU A 156 6.67 1.80 20.23
N VAL A 157 7.00 1.47 18.97
CA VAL A 157 8.20 2.00 18.31
C VAL A 157 8.05 3.48 17.98
N LEU A 158 6.92 3.88 17.39
CA LEU A 158 6.71 5.24 16.90
C LEU A 158 6.50 6.24 18.05
N GLN A 159 5.82 5.86 19.14
CA GLN A 159 5.66 6.71 20.32
C GLN A 159 6.98 7.06 20.99
N ASN A 160 7.91 6.10 21.06
CA ASN A 160 9.27 6.32 21.58
C ASN A 160 10.08 7.33 20.73
N THR A 161 9.58 7.71 19.55
CA THR A 161 10.21 8.70 18.65
C THR A 161 9.39 9.97 18.49
N GLY A 162 8.40 10.19 19.36
CA GLY A 162 7.63 11.45 19.44
C GLY A 162 6.35 11.47 18.60
N TYR A 163 5.94 10.34 18.03
CA TYR A 163 4.66 10.25 17.34
C TYR A 163 3.52 9.96 18.32
N GLN A 164 2.36 10.56 18.08
CA GLN A 164 1.09 10.05 18.56
C GLN A 164 0.42 9.25 17.44
N GLY A 165 -0.55 8.41 17.78
CA GLY A 165 -1.21 7.56 16.80
C GLY A 165 -2.67 7.29 17.13
N SER A 166 -3.44 7.07 16.09
CA SER A 166 -4.81 6.58 16.13
C SER A 166 -4.98 5.40 15.19
N TYR A 167 -5.91 4.51 15.53
CA TYR A 167 -6.16 3.29 14.79
C TYR A 167 -7.66 3.04 14.62
N LYS A 168 -8.06 2.75 13.39
CA LYS A 168 -9.38 2.27 13.07
C LYS A 168 -9.29 0.89 12.42
N ARG A 169 -9.62 -0.13 13.21
CA ARG A 169 -9.84 -1.50 12.70
C ARG A 169 -11.04 -1.53 11.76
N ARG A 170 -10.96 -2.35 10.72
CA ARG A 170 -12.11 -2.72 9.90
C ARG A 170 -13.21 -3.36 10.72
N THR A 171 -14.45 -3.24 10.25
CA THR A 171 -15.59 -3.86 10.93
C THR A 171 -15.67 -5.36 10.62
N GLY A 172 -16.63 -6.08 11.23
CA GLY A 172 -16.80 -7.51 10.97
C GLY A 172 -15.67 -8.36 11.56
N THR A 173 -15.23 -9.39 10.84
CA THR A 173 -14.24 -10.37 11.31
C THR A 173 -12.80 -10.03 10.91
N TYR A 174 -12.61 -8.96 10.12
CA TYR A 174 -11.29 -8.50 9.68
C TYR A 174 -10.48 -8.00 10.86
N VAL A 175 -9.18 -8.29 10.88
CA VAL A 175 -8.27 -7.90 11.99
C VAL A 175 -7.43 -6.67 11.66
N ASP A 176 -7.32 -6.34 10.37
CA ASP A 176 -6.59 -5.21 9.85
C ASP A 176 -7.42 -3.91 9.86
N GLY A 177 -6.76 -2.80 9.66
CA GLY A 177 -7.36 -1.47 9.63
C GLY A 177 -6.45 -0.41 9.05
N CYS A 178 -6.86 0.84 9.25
CA CYS A 178 -6.06 2.02 8.95
C CYS A 178 -5.49 2.58 10.26
N ALA A 179 -4.25 3.04 10.23
CA ALA A 179 -3.66 3.81 11.34
C ALA A 179 -3.13 5.14 10.82
N MET A 180 -3.17 6.17 11.67
CA MET A 180 -2.53 7.44 11.38
C MET A 180 -1.61 7.80 12.54
N PHE A 181 -0.37 8.19 12.25
CA PHE A 181 0.58 8.67 13.25
C PHE A 181 1.05 10.09 12.89
N TRP A 182 1.28 10.94 13.88
CA TRP A 182 1.75 12.32 13.66
C TRP A 182 2.72 12.76 14.75
N LYS A 183 3.64 13.65 14.39
CA LYS A 183 4.60 14.25 15.33
C LYS A 183 3.93 15.25 16.27
N ALA A 184 3.89 14.92 17.55
CA ALA A 184 3.15 15.70 18.55
C ALA A 184 3.76 17.08 18.83
N ASP A 185 5.05 17.27 18.56
CA ASP A 185 5.75 18.56 18.67
C ASP A 185 5.45 19.51 17.50
N LYS A 186 4.97 18.98 16.38
CA LYS A 186 4.66 19.75 15.16
C LYS A 186 3.18 19.90 14.86
N LEU A 187 2.36 18.96 15.33
CA LEU A 187 0.96 18.85 14.96
C LEU A 187 0.11 18.57 16.19
N GLN A 188 -0.92 19.38 16.37
CA GLN A 188 -1.98 19.15 17.35
C GLN A 188 -3.20 18.58 16.64
N LEU A 189 -3.66 17.39 17.05
CA LEU A 189 -4.94 16.84 16.61
C LEU A 189 -6.08 17.66 17.22
N LEU A 190 -6.94 18.22 16.38
CA LEU A 190 -8.10 19.02 16.78
C LEU A 190 -9.39 18.21 16.75
N GLU A 191 -9.56 17.37 15.73
CA GLU A 191 -10.74 16.56 15.51
C GLU A 191 -10.38 15.30 14.73
N GLU A 192 -11.02 14.19 15.06
CA GLU A 192 -10.89 12.94 14.34
C GLU A 192 -12.28 12.38 14.04
N GLU A 193 -12.45 11.86 12.83
CA GLU A 193 -13.62 11.15 12.39
C GLU A 193 -13.20 9.80 11.79
N SER A 194 -13.90 8.73 12.18
CA SER A 194 -13.77 7.41 11.56
C SER A 194 -15.02 7.07 10.77
N ILE A 195 -14.85 6.63 9.52
CA ILE A 195 -15.95 6.17 8.67
C ILE A 195 -15.98 4.65 8.69
N GLU A 196 -17.10 4.08 9.15
CA GLU A 196 -17.39 2.65 9.03
C GLU A 196 -18.33 2.41 7.86
N TYR A 197 -17.78 1.97 6.72
CA TYR A 197 -18.56 1.83 5.50
C TYR A 197 -19.70 0.81 5.61
N LYS A 198 -19.63 -0.11 6.57
CA LYS A 198 -20.67 -1.09 6.86
C LYS A 198 -22.00 -0.43 7.21
N GLN A 199 -21.98 0.70 7.91
CA GLN A 199 -23.17 1.46 8.30
C GLN A 199 -23.95 1.99 7.09
N TYR A 200 -23.29 2.06 5.93
CA TYR A 200 -23.85 2.54 4.66
C TYR A 200 -24.04 1.41 3.64
N GLY A 201 -23.94 0.14 4.05
CA GLY A 201 -24.00 -1.01 3.14
C GLY A 201 -22.74 -1.20 2.26
N LEU A 202 -21.68 -0.43 2.50
CA LEU A 202 -20.48 -0.35 1.67
C LEU A 202 -19.35 -1.27 2.16
N ARG A 203 -19.70 -2.46 2.67
CA ARG A 203 -18.76 -3.49 3.21
C ARG A 203 -17.99 -3.04 4.44
N ASP A 204 -17.15 -3.93 4.97
CA ASP A 204 -16.48 -3.74 6.25
C ASP A 204 -15.21 -2.86 6.20
N ASN A 205 -14.93 -2.20 5.07
CA ASN A 205 -13.83 -1.23 4.96
C ASN A 205 -14.01 -0.06 5.92
N VAL A 206 -12.94 0.70 6.16
CA VAL A 206 -12.94 1.90 7.00
C VAL A 206 -12.09 3.01 6.39
N ALA A 207 -12.30 4.23 6.87
CA ALA A 207 -11.41 5.37 6.63
C ALA A 207 -11.28 6.22 7.90
N GLN A 208 -10.22 7.03 7.96
CA GLN A 208 -9.98 8.03 9.00
C GLN A 208 -9.89 9.41 8.35
N LEU A 209 -10.40 10.44 9.02
CA LEU A 209 -10.18 11.84 8.72
C LEU A 209 -9.71 12.53 10.00
N SER A 210 -8.56 13.19 9.94
CA SER A 210 -7.96 13.86 11.09
C SER A 210 -7.66 15.31 10.73
N VAL A 211 -8.10 16.21 11.60
CA VAL A 211 -7.87 17.65 11.48
C VAL A 211 -6.69 18.03 12.36
N PHE A 212 -5.63 18.52 11.75
CA PHE A 212 -4.41 18.92 12.44
C PHE A 212 -4.18 20.41 12.38
N LYS A 213 -3.76 20.98 13.50
CA LYS A 213 -3.16 22.31 13.57
C LYS A 213 -1.65 22.20 13.54
N MET A 214 -0.99 22.91 12.64
CA MET A 214 0.46 23.02 12.62
C MET A 214 0.92 23.94 13.74
N CYS A 215 1.82 23.47 14.62
CA CYS A 215 2.34 24.21 15.77
C CYS A 215 3.37 25.31 15.39
N LYS A 216 3.35 25.78 14.13
CA LYS A 216 4.26 26.81 13.59
C LYS A 216 3.66 28.22 13.66
N ALA A 217 4.48 29.23 13.33
CA ALA A 217 4.16 30.66 13.50
C ALA A 217 2.85 31.12 12.84
N LYS A 218 2.42 30.54 11.70
CA LYS A 218 1.15 30.91 11.04
C LYS A 218 -0.02 30.01 11.41
N SER A 219 0.19 29.02 12.28
CA SER A 219 -0.85 28.20 12.92
C SER A 219 -1.98 27.79 11.95
N ARG A 220 -1.64 27.00 10.93
CA ARG A 220 -2.57 26.57 9.88
C ARG A 220 -3.19 25.22 10.18
N THR A 221 -4.43 25.03 9.74
CA THR A 221 -5.15 23.75 9.82
C THR A 221 -5.03 22.98 8.51
N ILE A 222 -4.91 21.66 8.60
CA ILE A 222 -4.94 20.74 7.46
C ILE A 222 -5.77 19.51 7.83
N ILE A 223 -6.48 18.95 6.85
CA ILE A 223 -7.23 17.71 7.01
C ILE A 223 -6.48 16.62 6.28
N VAL A 224 -6.21 15.50 6.96
CA VAL A 224 -5.61 14.32 6.36
C VAL A 224 -6.60 13.16 6.42
N GLY A 225 -6.87 12.56 5.27
CA GLY A 225 -7.64 11.33 5.15
C GLY A 225 -6.72 10.13 4.96
N ASN A 226 -7.11 8.99 5.52
CA ASN A 226 -6.49 7.69 5.28
C ASN A 226 -7.57 6.65 4.97
N ILE A 227 -7.49 5.98 3.83
CA ILE A 227 -8.48 4.99 3.38
C ILE A 227 -7.82 3.72 2.83
N HIS A 228 -8.49 2.59 3.02
CA HIS A 228 -8.26 1.37 2.25
C HIS A 228 -9.56 0.92 1.57
N VAL A 229 -9.71 1.26 0.29
CA VAL A 229 -10.90 0.99 -0.53
C VAL A 229 -11.05 -0.51 -0.80
N LEU A 230 -12.29 -0.98 -0.99
CA LEU A 230 -12.60 -2.37 -1.30
C LEU A 230 -11.70 -2.94 -2.42
N TYR A 231 -11.07 -4.09 -2.15
CA TYR A 231 -10.20 -4.79 -3.12
C TYR A 231 -10.97 -5.27 -4.36
N ASN A 232 -12.14 -5.90 -4.18
CA ASN A 232 -12.85 -6.65 -5.23
C ASN A 232 -12.99 -5.83 -6.54
N PRO A 233 -12.32 -6.25 -7.64
CA PRO A 233 -12.28 -5.47 -8.88
C PRO A 233 -13.64 -5.37 -9.58
N ARG A 234 -14.59 -6.27 -9.27
CA ARG A 234 -15.93 -6.29 -9.88
C ARG A 234 -16.95 -5.38 -9.20
N ARG A 235 -16.57 -4.74 -8.09
CA ARG A 235 -17.48 -3.92 -7.27
C ARG A 235 -17.13 -2.44 -7.29
N GLY A 236 -16.96 -1.89 -8.49
CA GLY A 236 -16.68 -0.47 -8.69
C GLY A 236 -17.78 0.45 -8.14
N ASP A 237 -19.02 -0.03 -8.10
CA ASP A 237 -20.15 0.59 -7.44
C ASP A 237 -19.87 0.88 -5.94
N ILE A 238 -19.42 -0.14 -5.19
CA ILE A 238 -19.06 0.02 -3.78
C ILE A 238 -17.84 0.93 -3.64
N LYS A 239 -16.82 0.77 -4.49
CA LYS A 239 -15.61 1.61 -4.44
C LYS A 239 -15.95 3.09 -4.61
N LEU A 240 -16.78 3.42 -5.60
CA LEU A 240 -17.27 4.79 -5.82
C LEU A 240 -18.08 5.28 -4.62
N GLY A 241 -18.97 4.46 -4.05
CA GLY A 241 -19.71 4.82 -2.83
C GLY A 241 -18.80 5.13 -1.64
N GLN A 242 -17.75 4.33 -1.43
CA GLN A 242 -16.76 4.55 -0.36
C GLN A 242 -15.99 5.85 -0.55
N ILE A 243 -15.52 6.09 -1.77
CA ILE A 243 -14.77 7.30 -2.15
C ILE A 243 -15.66 8.54 -2.03
N ARG A 244 -16.88 8.50 -2.58
CA ARG A 244 -17.86 9.60 -2.51
C ARG A 244 -18.12 9.99 -1.06
N LEU A 245 -18.35 9.01 -0.19
CA LEU A 245 -18.62 9.27 1.22
C LEU A 245 -17.40 9.90 1.92
N LEU A 246 -16.17 9.41 1.65
CA LEU A 246 -14.95 10.04 2.15
C LEU A 246 -14.85 11.51 1.73
N LEU A 247 -15.04 11.80 0.44
CA LEU A 247 -14.99 13.15 -0.12
C LEU A 247 -16.05 14.06 0.49
N SER A 248 -17.27 13.55 0.69
CA SER A 248 -18.36 14.31 1.32
C SER A 248 -18.03 14.67 2.77
N ARG A 249 -17.55 13.70 3.57
CA ARG A 249 -17.17 13.94 4.97
C ARG A 249 -15.97 14.87 5.09
N ALA A 250 -14.95 14.69 4.25
CA ALA A 250 -13.81 15.59 4.17
C ALA A 250 -14.22 17.02 3.79
N HIS A 251 -15.20 17.18 2.89
CA HIS A 251 -15.71 18.51 2.52
C HIS A 251 -16.44 19.20 3.67
N ILE A 252 -17.27 18.46 4.42
CA ILE A 252 -17.94 18.97 5.62
C ILE A 252 -16.91 19.45 6.65
N LEU A 253 -15.87 18.63 6.92
CA LEU A 253 -14.80 19.02 7.83
C LEU A 253 -14.00 20.22 7.30
N SER A 254 -13.69 20.26 6.01
CA SER A 254 -13.00 21.40 5.39
C SER A 254 -13.78 22.70 5.61
N LYS A 255 -15.09 22.69 5.39
CA LYS A 255 -15.96 23.86 5.63
C LYS A 255 -16.04 24.22 7.11
N LYS A 256 -16.13 23.24 8.01
CA LYS A 256 -16.13 23.46 9.46
C LYS A 256 -14.84 24.14 9.94
N TRP A 257 -13.71 23.80 9.34
CA TRP A 257 -12.38 24.29 9.70
C TRP A 257 -11.88 25.35 8.73
N ASP A 258 -12.70 26.36 8.44
CA ASP A 258 -12.36 27.54 7.63
C ASP A 258 -11.76 27.21 6.25
N ASN A 259 -12.42 26.31 5.52
CA ASN A 259 -11.98 25.81 4.22
C ASN A 259 -10.56 25.19 4.26
N ALA A 260 -10.21 24.51 5.35
CA ALA A 260 -8.91 23.86 5.51
C ALA A 260 -8.58 22.96 4.31
N PRO A 261 -7.32 23.00 3.81
CA PRO A 261 -6.86 22.13 2.74
C PRO A 261 -6.95 20.66 3.17
N VAL A 262 -7.20 19.79 2.19
CA VAL A 262 -7.38 18.36 2.39
C VAL A 262 -6.30 17.61 1.63
N VAL A 263 -5.69 16.62 2.29
CA VAL A 263 -4.84 15.61 1.66
C VAL A 263 -5.48 14.26 1.89
N LEU A 264 -5.67 13.46 0.83
CA LEU A 264 -6.26 12.12 0.95
C LEU A 264 -5.21 11.07 0.58
N ALA A 265 -4.76 10.34 1.60
CA ALA A 265 -3.84 9.22 1.48
C ALA A 265 -4.61 7.90 1.45
N GLY A 266 -4.09 6.90 0.74
CA GLY A 266 -4.61 5.55 0.88
C GLY A 266 -4.30 4.60 -0.25
N ASP A 267 -4.70 3.35 -0.03
CA ASP A 267 -4.84 2.33 -1.06
C ASP A 267 -6.26 2.40 -1.62
N TYR A 268 -6.38 2.92 -2.85
CA TYR A 268 -7.66 3.09 -3.53
C TYR A 268 -8.09 1.86 -4.31
N ASN A 269 -7.26 0.81 -4.36
CA ASN A 269 -7.48 -0.39 -5.14
C ASN A 269 -7.96 -0.05 -6.57
N SER A 270 -7.41 1.01 -7.15
CA SER A 270 -7.83 1.59 -8.42
C SER A 270 -6.61 2.10 -9.17
N THR A 271 -6.54 1.77 -10.45
CA THR A 271 -5.38 2.04 -11.29
C THR A 271 -5.54 3.37 -12.04
N PRO A 272 -4.44 3.99 -12.50
CA PRO A 272 -4.54 5.26 -13.23
C PRO A 272 -5.32 5.17 -14.55
N GLN A 273 -5.49 3.97 -15.09
CA GLN A 273 -6.28 3.70 -16.30
C GLN A 273 -7.79 3.54 -16.00
N GLY A 274 -8.16 3.37 -14.73
CA GLY A 274 -9.54 3.19 -14.28
C GLY A 274 -10.37 4.48 -14.38
N ALA A 275 -11.69 4.31 -14.49
CA ALA A 275 -12.65 5.42 -14.45
C ALA A 275 -12.68 6.11 -13.07
N ILE A 276 -12.39 5.38 -11.99
CA ILE A 276 -12.28 5.95 -10.64
C ILE A 276 -11.15 6.99 -10.57
N TYR A 277 -10.01 6.72 -11.22
CA TYR A 277 -8.91 7.69 -11.30
C TYR A 277 -9.33 8.95 -12.08
N LYS A 278 -10.07 8.78 -13.18
CA LYS A 278 -10.63 9.91 -13.94
C LYS A 278 -11.57 10.75 -13.10
N PHE A 279 -12.39 10.13 -12.25
CA PHE A 279 -13.24 10.84 -11.31
C PHE A 279 -12.44 11.73 -10.35
N PHE A 280 -11.33 11.24 -9.79
CA PHE A 280 -10.45 12.07 -8.97
C PHE A 280 -9.86 13.26 -9.75
N LYS A 281 -9.38 13.01 -10.98
CA LYS A 281 -8.71 14.02 -11.81
C LYS A 281 -9.64 15.11 -12.35
N PHE A 282 -10.86 14.75 -12.74
CA PHE A 282 -11.80 15.66 -13.40
C PHE A 282 -12.95 16.12 -12.49
N SER A 283 -13.01 15.62 -11.27
CA SER A 283 -14.07 15.90 -10.28
C SER A 283 -15.48 15.50 -10.72
N GLU A 284 -15.62 14.83 -11.86
CA GLU A 284 -16.90 14.38 -12.41
C GLU A 284 -16.72 13.05 -13.15
N LEU A 285 -17.74 12.19 -13.06
CA LEU A 285 -17.80 10.94 -13.79
C LEU A 285 -19.24 10.58 -14.16
N ASN A 286 -19.53 10.41 -15.45
CA ASN A 286 -20.75 9.75 -15.90
C ASN A 286 -20.56 8.23 -15.82
N ILE A 287 -21.18 7.59 -14.82
CA ILE A 287 -20.98 6.16 -14.53
C ILE A 287 -21.54 5.25 -15.62
N MET A 288 -22.50 5.74 -16.40
CA MET A 288 -23.17 4.96 -17.46
C MET A 288 -22.25 4.70 -18.66
N LEU A 289 -21.12 5.42 -18.77
CA LEU A 289 -20.12 5.22 -19.82
C LEU A 289 -19.12 4.10 -19.48
N HIS A 290 -19.32 3.40 -18.37
CA HIS A 290 -18.37 2.44 -17.83
C HIS A 290 -19.06 1.17 -17.31
N ASP A 291 -18.43 0.02 -17.56
CA ASP A 291 -18.77 -1.22 -16.88
C ASP A 291 -18.39 -1.14 -15.40
N ARG A 292 -19.35 -1.43 -14.51
CA ARG A 292 -19.16 -1.34 -13.05
C ARG A 292 -18.00 -2.20 -12.55
N GLY A 293 -17.75 -3.34 -13.20
CA GLY A 293 -16.70 -4.28 -12.87
C GLY A 293 -15.36 -3.95 -13.53
N GLU A 294 -15.26 -2.83 -14.24
CA GLU A 294 -14.03 -2.33 -14.86
C GLU A 294 -13.63 -0.94 -14.38
N LEU A 295 -14.46 -0.30 -13.54
CA LEU A 295 -14.24 1.05 -13.01
C LEU A 295 -12.86 1.25 -12.37
N SER A 296 -12.33 0.24 -11.66
CA SER A 296 -11.03 0.35 -11.00
C SER A 296 -9.84 0.09 -11.93
N GLY A 297 -10.05 -0.49 -13.11
CA GLY A 297 -8.99 -0.86 -14.06
C GLY A 297 -8.09 -2.04 -13.62
N GLN A 298 -8.30 -2.63 -12.44
CA GLN A 298 -7.44 -3.70 -11.89
C GLN A 298 -7.36 -4.99 -12.72
N LYS A 299 -8.40 -5.32 -13.51
CA LYS A 299 -8.49 -6.61 -14.25
C LYS A 299 -7.32 -6.85 -15.21
N ASN A 300 -6.70 -5.78 -15.71
CA ASN A 300 -5.65 -5.83 -16.73
C ASN A 300 -4.22 -5.76 -16.15
N CYS A 301 -4.07 -5.69 -14.83
CA CYS A 301 -2.79 -5.45 -14.15
C CYS A 301 -2.13 -6.77 -13.71
N ARG A 302 -1.82 -7.65 -14.66
CA ARG A 302 -1.09 -8.90 -14.38
C ARG A 302 0.41 -8.70 -14.58
N PRO A 303 1.27 -9.28 -13.73
CA PRO A 303 2.71 -9.30 -13.98
C PRO A 303 2.99 -9.99 -15.31
N SER A 304 3.54 -9.28 -16.29
CA SER A 304 3.98 -9.92 -17.53
C SER A 304 5.22 -10.79 -17.22
N PRO A 305 5.30 -12.03 -17.69
CA PRO A 305 6.54 -12.79 -17.63
C PRO A 305 7.53 -12.18 -18.64
N ALA A 306 8.35 -11.22 -18.18
CA ALA A 306 9.44 -10.55 -18.89
C ALA A 306 9.08 -9.81 -20.20
N LEU A 307 9.63 -8.60 -20.38
CA LEU A 307 9.81 -7.87 -21.65
C LEU A 307 9.17 -8.50 -22.90
N GLY A 308 8.05 -7.93 -23.37
CA GLY A 308 7.60 -8.12 -24.76
C GLY A 308 6.26 -8.82 -25.02
N VAL A 309 5.29 -8.77 -24.10
CA VAL A 309 3.92 -9.13 -24.47
C VAL A 309 3.23 -7.93 -25.13
N ARG A 310 3.14 -8.03 -26.47
CA ARG A 310 2.38 -7.16 -27.37
C ARG A 310 1.05 -6.77 -26.72
N ARG A 311 0.87 -5.47 -26.45
CA ARG A 311 -0.42 -4.86 -26.03
C ARG A 311 -1.49 -5.36 -27.01
N GLN A 312 -2.39 -6.24 -26.57
CA GLN A 312 -3.53 -6.63 -27.40
C GLN A 312 -4.23 -5.34 -27.80
N LYS A 313 -4.25 -5.04 -29.11
CA LYS A 313 -5.12 -4.01 -29.65
C LYS A 313 -6.53 -4.42 -29.23
N ASN A 314 -7.16 -3.60 -28.40
CA ASN A 314 -8.58 -3.75 -28.08
C ASN A 314 -9.33 -3.91 -29.41
N SER A 315 -9.86 -5.10 -29.64
CA SER A 315 -10.67 -5.36 -30.83
C SER A 315 -11.94 -4.50 -30.72
N LEU A 316 -12.39 -3.93 -31.84
CA LEU A 316 -13.64 -3.16 -31.93
C LEU A 316 -14.84 -3.92 -31.35
N PHE A 317 -14.81 -5.26 -31.35
CA PHE A 317 -15.85 -6.10 -30.74
C PHE A 317 -15.89 -6.01 -29.21
N ALA A 318 -14.75 -5.89 -28.52
CA ALA A 318 -14.73 -5.71 -27.07
C ALA A 318 -15.29 -4.34 -26.64
N LEU A 319 -15.17 -3.34 -27.53
CA LEU A 319 -15.75 -2.02 -27.32
C LEU A 319 -17.27 -2.05 -27.50
N MET A 320 -17.78 -2.76 -28.52
CA MET A 320 -19.22 -2.94 -28.74
C MET A 320 -19.88 -3.78 -27.63
N ASP A 321 -19.23 -4.85 -27.16
CA ASP A 321 -19.75 -5.70 -26.07
C ASP A 321 -19.81 -4.93 -24.72
N ARG A 322 -18.86 -4.02 -24.51
CA ARG A 322 -18.82 -3.10 -23.37
C ARG A 322 -19.93 -2.03 -23.42
N PHE A 323 -20.52 -1.73 -24.58
CA PHE A 323 -21.68 -0.83 -24.67
C PHE A 323 -23.02 -1.56 -24.52
N LEU A 324 -23.06 -2.88 -24.76
CA LEU A 324 -24.30 -3.66 -24.79
C LEU A 324 -24.64 -4.35 -23.46
N ASN A 325 -23.67 -4.52 -22.56
CA ASN A 325 -23.86 -5.23 -21.27
C ASN A 325 -23.68 -4.37 -19.99
N THR A 326 -23.63 -3.04 -20.11
CA THR A 326 -23.48 -2.09 -18.98
C THR A 326 -24.78 -1.80 -18.23
N SER A 327 -25.58 -2.83 -17.93
CA SER A 327 -26.83 -2.62 -17.19
C SER A 327 -26.52 -2.43 -15.70
N TRP A 328 -26.32 -1.17 -15.30
CA TRP A 328 -26.35 -0.75 -13.91
C TRP A 328 -27.77 -0.91 -13.36
N THR A 329 -27.93 -1.55 -12.19
CA THR A 329 -29.21 -1.54 -11.48
C THR A 329 -29.41 -0.22 -10.73
N ALA A 330 -30.66 0.14 -10.43
CA ALA A 330 -30.94 1.34 -9.61
C ALA A 330 -30.25 1.29 -8.23
N GLU A 331 -30.12 0.10 -7.64
CA GLU A 331 -29.39 -0.13 -6.39
C GLU A 331 -27.89 0.14 -6.55
N GLU A 332 -27.29 -0.34 -7.64
CA GLU A 332 -25.86 -0.12 -7.93
C GLU A 332 -25.57 1.36 -8.21
N ILE A 333 -26.47 2.05 -8.92
CA ILE A 333 -26.40 3.50 -9.14
C ILE A 333 -26.47 4.20 -7.79
N GLY A 334 -27.49 3.92 -6.97
CA GLY A 334 -27.64 4.52 -5.64
C GLY A 334 -26.46 4.25 -4.72
N THR A 335 -25.86 3.05 -4.80
CA THR A 335 -24.64 2.70 -4.06
C THR A 335 -23.47 3.59 -4.46
N ALA A 336 -23.25 3.78 -5.76
CA ALA A 336 -22.13 4.57 -6.28
C ALA A 336 -22.33 6.09 -6.03
N THR A 337 -23.50 6.62 -6.38
CA THR A 337 -23.75 8.07 -6.45
C THR A 337 -24.43 8.63 -5.20
N GLY A 338 -25.04 7.78 -4.37
CA GLY A 338 -25.91 8.21 -3.28
C GLY A 338 -27.32 8.56 -3.72
N ASP A 339 -27.61 8.52 -5.02
CA ASP A 339 -28.92 8.80 -5.62
C ASP A 339 -29.17 7.85 -6.80
N ALA A 340 -30.15 6.96 -6.65
CA ALA A 340 -30.49 5.96 -7.66
C ALA A 340 -30.91 6.55 -9.02
N GLN A 341 -31.23 7.84 -9.10
CA GLN A 341 -31.55 8.55 -10.34
C GLN A 341 -30.37 9.31 -10.94
N SER A 342 -29.33 9.59 -10.14
CA SER A 342 -28.17 10.32 -10.61
C SER A 342 -27.21 9.43 -11.37
N ARG A 343 -26.90 9.82 -12.61
CA ARG A 343 -25.94 9.15 -13.50
C ARG A 343 -24.55 9.80 -13.46
N ILE A 344 -24.46 10.98 -12.85
CA ILE A 344 -23.25 11.79 -12.80
C ILE A 344 -22.82 11.88 -11.35
N LEU A 345 -21.63 11.35 -11.07
CA LEU A 345 -20.98 11.50 -9.78
C LEU A 345 -20.08 12.74 -9.82
N THR A 346 -20.21 13.62 -8.84
CA THR A 346 -19.38 14.82 -8.71
C THR A 346 -18.59 14.82 -7.40
N SER A 347 -17.42 15.45 -7.42
CA SER A 347 -16.55 15.66 -6.28
C SER A 347 -16.57 17.15 -5.90
N PRO A 348 -16.62 17.49 -4.60
CA PRO A 348 -16.51 18.87 -4.15
C PRO A 348 -15.08 19.42 -4.21
N PHE A 349 -14.09 18.59 -4.56
CA PHE A 349 -12.67 18.95 -4.60
C PHE A 349 -12.09 18.87 -6.01
N LYS A 350 -11.11 19.74 -6.28
CA LYS A 350 -10.17 19.61 -7.40
C LYS A 350 -8.91 18.94 -6.88
N LEU A 351 -8.81 17.64 -7.05
CA LEU A 351 -7.73 16.82 -6.48
C LEU A 351 -6.58 16.68 -7.47
N ASN A 352 -5.35 16.63 -6.95
CA ASN A 352 -4.15 16.43 -7.76
C ASN A 352 -3.30 15.34 -7.12
N SER A 353 -2.98 14.31 -7.89
CA SER A 353 -2.06 13.29 -7.41
C SER A 353 -0.66 13.87 -7.27
N SER A 354 -0.07 13.72 -6.08
CA SER A 354 1.32 14.11 -5.82
C SER A 354 2.32 13.41 -6.73
N TYR A 355 2.02 12.18 -7.17
CA TYR A 355 2.87 11.44 -8.10
C TYR A 355 2.82 12.02 -9.51
N ALA A 356 1.63 12.36 -10.02
CA ALA A 356 1.45 12.90 -11.37
C ALA A 356 2.18 14.24 -11.59
N MET A 357 2.55 14.93 -10.51
CA MET A 357 3.29 16.19 -10.54
C MET A 357 4.81 16.03 -10.68
N VAL A 358 5.33 14.81 -10.59
CA VAL A 358 6.77 14.55 -10.61
C VAL A 358 7.26 14.28 -12.03
N LYS A 359 8.37 14.91 -12.41
CA LYS A 359 9.04 14.64 -13.69
C LYS A 359 9.67 13.25 -13.71
N ASP A 360 9.56 12.57 -14.85
CA ASP A 360 10.37 11.41 -15.18
C ASP A 360 11.20 11.71 -16.43
N PRO A 361 12.46 12.16 -16.24
CA PRO A 361 13.37 12.41 -17.36
C PRO A 361 13.68 11.17 -18.19
N SER A 362 13.55 9.97 -17.61
CA SER A 362 13.79 8.71 -18.32
C SER A 362 12.58 8.27 -19.15
N GLY A 363 11.37 8.64 -18.72
CA GLY A 363 10.12 8.18 -19.31
C GLY A 363 9.83 6.68 -19.11
N GLU A 364 10.62 5.98 -18.28
CA GLU A 364 10.56 4.53 -18.11
C GLU A 364 9.86 4.10 -16.81
N THR A 365 9.67 5.02 -15.86
CA THR A 365 9.19 4.71 -14.51
C THR A 365 7.77 5.18 -14.25
N ARG A 366 7.19 5.93 -15.21
CA ARG A 366 5.85 6.50 -15.11
C ARG A 366 4.96 6.12 -16.29
N ASP A 367 3.66 6.14 -16.05
CA ASP A 367 2.65 5.92 -17.08
C ASP A 367 2.24 7.22 -17.80
N SER A 368 1.28 7.12 -18.72
CA SER A 368 0.77 8.28 -19.47
C SER A 368 0.01 9.31 -18.63
N ASN A 369 -0.34 9.00 -17.38
CA ASN A 369 -0.94 9.94 -16.44
C ASN A 369 0.10 10.62 -15.54
N GLY A 370 1.38 10.25 -15.65
CA GLY A 370 2.44 10.70 -14.76
C GLY A 370 2.53 9.92 -13.44
N GLU A 371 1.72 8.87 -13.28
CA GLU A 371 1.75 8.01 -12.10
C GLU A 371 2.92 7.03 -12.19
N PRO A 372 3.51 6.56 -11.07
CA PRO A 372 4.49 5.49 -11.12
C PRO A 372 3.88 4.27 -11.81
N LEU A 373 4.71 3.44 -12.44
CA LEU A 373 4.24 2.18 -13.02
C LEU A 373 3.70 1.21 -11.95
N VAL A 374 4.22 1.31 -10.73
CA VAL A 374 3.90 0.38 -9.65
C VAL A 374 4.02 1.02 -8.27
N THR A 375 3.01 0.78 -7.43
CA THR A 375 3.09 0.96 -5.97
C THR A 375 2.95 -0.37 -5.25
N SER A 376 2.33 -1.37 -5.89
CA SER A 376 2.19 -2.73 -5.37
C SER A 376 2.57 -3.79 -6.42
N TYR A 377 3.42 -4.73 -6.00
CA TYR A 377 3.86 -5.85 -6.84
C TYR A 377 3.88 -7.16 -6.06
N HIS A 378 3.11 -8.13 -6.56
CA HIS A 378 3.17 -9.53 -6.14
C HIS A 378 2.88 -10.45 -7.33
N SER A 379 2.89 -11.77 -7.15
CA SER A 379 2.78 -12.73 -8.27
C SER A 379 1.51 -12.64 -9.13
N LYS A 380 0.49 -11.88 -8.71
CA LYS A 380 -0.79 -11.73 -9.43
C LYS A 380 -1.16 -10.29 -9.76
N PHE A 381 -0.42 -9.30 -9.26
CA PHE A 381 -0.71 -7.90 -9.49
C PHE A 381 0.58 -7.11 -9.70
N PHE A 382 0.56 -6.24 -10.69
CA PHE A 382 1.59 -5.22 -10.92
C PHE A 382 0.87 -3.94 -11.35
N GLY A 383 0.95 -2.90 -10.53
CA GLY A 383 0.35 -1.61 -10.85
C GLY A 383 0.34 -0.63 -9.69
N THR A 384 -0.17 0.56 -9.96
CA THR A 384 -0.33 1.64 -8.98
C THR A 384 -1.76 1.66 -8.46
N VAL A 385 -1.89 1.61 -7.14
CA VAL A 385 -3.17 1.65 -6.41
C VAL A 385 -3.15 2.56 -5.19
N ASP A 386 -1.96 2.95 -4.76
CA ASP A 386 -1.72 3.83 -3.62
C ASP A 386 -1.54 5.26 -4.11
N TYR A 387 -2.18 6.23 -3.47
CA TYR A 387 -2.12 7.63 -3.88
C TYR A 387 -2.08 8.58 -2.68
N LEU A 388 -1.57 9.77 -2.95
CA LEU A 388 -1.66 10.97 -2.12
C LEU A 388 -2.25 12.07 -2.99
N TRP A 389 -3.53 12.38 -2.78
CA TRP A 389 -4.36 13.33 -3.54
C TRP A 389 -4.51 14.69 -2.87
#